data_AF-A0A6H1N8R2-F1
#
_entry.id   AF-A0A6H1N8R2-F1
#
_cell.length_a   1.000
_cell.length_b   1.000
_cell.length_c   1.000
_cell.angle_alpha   90.00
_cell.angle_beta   90.00
_cell.angle_gamma   90.00
#
_symmetry.space_group_name_H-M   'P 1'
#
loop_
_entity.id
_entity.type
_entity.pdbx_description
1 polymer ?
#
loop_
_entity_poly.entity_id
_entity_poly.type
_entity_poly.pdbx_seq_one_letter_code
_entity_poly.pdbx_strand_id
1 'polypeptide(L)'
;MSLLDLSRWQFAITVMFHMTFPAITVGLSIFLSVVYGLYWRTGRAVYLQMFRFWRRIFAVGFAIGVVAGAVITFQMGLNWGVYGAKTGPIIGPIIKRWSTRSCRRAPATTSLC
;
A
#
# COMPACT_ATOMS: atom_id res chain seq x y z
N MET A 1 -31.62 -8.91 8.08
CA MET A 1 -30.43 -8.30 7.44
C MET A 1 -30.40 -8.76 5.99
N SER A 2 -30.40 -7.85 5.02
CA SER A 2 -30.30 -8.22 3.61
C SER A 2 -28.85 -8.53 3.23
N LEU A 3 -28.63 -9.28 2.15
CA LEU A 3 -27.26 -9.56 1.62
C LEU A 3 -26.47 -8.27 1.33
N LEU A 4 -27.19 -7.19 0.99
CA LEU A 4 -26.65 -5.88 0.68
C LEU A 4 -26.14 -5.15 1.95
N ASP A 5 -26.79 -5.37 3.09
CA ASP A 5 -26.34 -4.80 4.36
C ASP A 5 -25.08 -5.53 4.87
N LEU A 6 -25.02 -6.85 4.69
CA LEU A 6 -23.88 -7.66 5.11
C LEU A 6 -22.62 -7.32 4.29
N SER A 7 -22.75 -7.15 2.98
CA SER A 7 -21.62 -6.79 2.11
C SER A 7 -21.07 -5.39 2.41
N ARG A 8 -21.93 -4.44 2.82
CA ARG A 8 -21.53 -3.10 3.29
C ARG A 8 -20.76 -3.14 4.60
N TRP A 9 -21.27 -3.87 5.58
CA TRP A 9 -20.59 -4.02 6.88
C TRP A 9 -19.24 -4.72 6.75
N GLN A 10 -19.18 -5.79 5.96
CA GLN A 10 -17.93 -6.50 5.67
C GLN A 10 -16.88 -5.57 5.03
N PHE A 11 -17.29 -4.77 4.05
CA PHE A 11 -16.41 -3.80 3.38
C PHE A 11 -15.93 -2.71 4.36
N ALA A 12 -16.84 -2.14 5.15
CA ALA A 12 -16.52 -1.07 6.10
C ALA A 12 -15.49 -1.51 7.14
N ILE A 13 -15.65 -2.70 7.74
CA ILE A 13 -14.71 -3.23 8.73
C ILE A 13 -13.33 -3.43 8.11
N THR A 14 -13.28 -4.04 6.92
CA THR A 14 -12.00 -4.34 6.25
C THR A 14 -11.25 -3.06 5.86
N VAL A 15 -11.96 -2.06 5.33
CA VAL A 15 -11.38 -0.75 4.99
C VAL A 15 -10.85 -0.01 6.23
N MET A 16 -11.60 0.00 7.34
CA MET A 16 -11.14 0.66 8.57
C MET A 16 -9.85 0.05 9.11
N PHE A 17 -9.75 -1.27 9.16
CA PHE A 17 -8.52 -1.96 9.54
C PHE A 17 -7.38 -1.65 8.55
N HIS A 18 -7.64 -1.76 7.24
CA HIS A 18 -6.62 -1.51 6.24
C HIS A 18 -6.14 -0.06 6.18
N MET A 19 -6.92 0.94 6.58
CA MET A 19 -6.45 2.33 6.55
C MET A 19 -5.65 2.70 7.80
N THR A 20 -5.96 2.06 8.94
CA THR A 20 -5.29 2.33 10.23
C THR A 20 -3.85 1.80 10.26
N PHE A 21 -3.61 0.56 9.80
CA PHE A 21 -2.27 -0.04 9.85
C PHE A 21 -1.22 0.66 8.97
N PRO A 22 -1.51 1.07 7.72
CA PRO A 22 -0.61 1.86 6.88
C PRO A 22 -0.34 3.25 7.44
N ALA A 23 -1.35 3.93 8.01
CA ALA A 23 -1.14 5.25 8.63
C ALA A 23 -0.08 5.18 9.75
N ILE A 24 -0.17 4.14 10.61
CA ILE A 24 0.79 3.93 11.70
C ILE A 24 2.17 3.53 11.16
N THR A 25 2.24 2.63 10.18
CA THR A 25 3.52 2.16 9.65
C THR A 25 4.25 3.25 8.86
N VAL A 26 3.55 4.13 8.14
CA VAL A 26 4.16 5.30 7.47
C VAL A 26 4.78 6.26 8.50
N GLY A 27 4.07 6.58 9.58
CA GLY A 27 4.62 7.40 10.66
C GLY A 27 5.86 6.79 11.31
N LEU A 28 5.82 5.48 11.58
CA LEU A 28 6.95 4.76 12.15
C LEU A 28 8.13 4.67 11.15
N SER A 29 7.87 4.53 9.86
CA SER A 29 8.90 4.50 8.80
C SER A 29 9.73 5.79 8.78
N ILE A 30 9.07 6.95 8.86
CA ILE A 30 9.75 8.24 8.92
C ILE A 30 10.61 8.34 10.18
N PHE A 31 10.09 7.92 11.33
CA PHE A 31 10.85 7.88 12.59
C PHE A 31 12.11 7.00 12.48
N LEU A 32 12.00 5.79 11.92
CA LEU A 32 13.15 4.90 11.71
C LEU A 32 14.18 5.53 10.75
N SER A 33 13.73 6.21 9.70
CA SER A 33 14.60 6.89 8.74
C SER A 33 15.43 7.98 9.42
N VAL A 34 14.82 8.78 10.30
CA VAL A 34 15.52 9.82 11.07
C VAL A 34 16.54 9.23 12.04
N VAL A 35 16.18 8.18 12.80
CA VAL A 35 17.09 7.52 13.74
C VAL A 35 18.29 6.90 13.02
N TYR A 36 18.06 6.29 11.86
CA TYR A 36 19.14 5.72 11.05
C TYR A 36 20.02 6.81 10.41
N GLY A 37 19.42 7.91 9.95
CA GLY A 37 20.18 9.08 9.47
C GLY A 37 21.05 9.72 10.55
N LEU A 38 20.56 9.79 11.79
CA LEU A 38 21.34 10.29 12.92
C LEU A 38 22.46 9.33 13.32
N TYR A 39 22.23 8.02 13.25
CA TYR A 39 23.28 7.01 13.43
C TYR A 39 24.43 7.21 12.43
N TRP A 40 24.10 7.45 11.15
CA TRP A 40 25.11 7.66 10.12
C TRP A 40 25.99 8.90 10.40
N ARG A 41 25.44 9.93 11.04
CA ARG A 41 26.20 11.13 11.43
C ARG A 41 26.97 11.02 12.73
N THR A 42 26.47 10.27 13.72
CA THR A 42 27.07 10.23 15.08
C THR A 42 27.83 8.96 15.41
N GLY A 43 27.65 7.87 14.65
CA GLY A 43 28.34 6.59 14.87
C GLY A 43 27.99 5.86 16.17
N ARG A 44 27.02 6.36 16.97
CA ARG A 44 26.69 5.79 18.28
C ARG A 44 25.87 4.51 18.18
N ALA A 45 26.35 3.42 18.76
CA ALA A 45 25.69 2.10 18.73
C ALA A 45 24.27 2.09 19.32
N VAL A 46 23.94 3.05 20.20
CA VAL A 46 22.60 3.19 20.82
C VAL A 46 21.50 3.38 19.76
N TYR A 47 21.75 4.20 18.74
CA TYR A 47 20.76 4.44 17.67
C TYR A 47 20.53 3.18 16.81
N LEU A 48 21.57 2.36 16.63
CA LEU A 48 21.47 1.11 15.87
C LEU A 48 20.65 0.06 16.63
N GLN A 49 20.80 -0.02 17.96
CA GLN A 49 19.99 -0.93 18.79
C GLN A 49 18.52 -0.52 18.78
N MET A 50 18.23 0.78 18.93
CA MET A 50 16.88 1.33 18.83
C MET A 50 16.26 1.00 17.46
N PHE A 51 16.97 1.27 16.36
CA PHE A 51 16.50 0.96 15.01
C PHE A 51 16.19 -0.54 14.82
N ARG A 52 17.07 -1.45 15.30
CA ARG A 52 16.87 -2.91 15.17
C ARG A 52 15.61 -3.39 15.91
N PHE A 53 15.31 -2.79 17.07
CA PHE A 53 14.09 -3.10 17.83
C PHE A 53 12.84 -2.65 17.08
N TRP A 54 12.76 -1.36 16.73
CA TRP A 54 11.57 -0.78 16.08
C TRP A 54 11.32 -1.35 14.68
N ARG A 55 12.37 -1.72 13.95
CA ARG A 55 12.24 -2.33 12.60
C ARG A 55 11.47 -3.65 12.62
N ARG A 56 11.61 -4.46 13.68
CA ARG A 56 10.87 -5.73 13.79
C ARG A 56 9.36 -5.47 13.94
N ILE A 57 8.99 -4.52 14.80
CA ILE A 57 7.59 -4.13 15.02
C ILE A 57 6.99 -3.54 13.73
N PHE A 58 7.76 -2.69 13.04
CA PHE A 58 7.37 -2.15 11.73
C PHE A 58 7.12 -3.26 10.70
N ALA A 59 8.01 -4.25 10.60
CA ALA A 59 7.87 -5.34 9.64
C ALA A 59 6.61 -6.19 9.87
N VAL A 60 6.29 -6.51 11.12
CA VAL A 60 5.07 -7.27 11.47
C VAL A 60 3.82 -6.46 11.17
N GLY A 61 3.77 -5.18 11.58
CA GLY A 61 2.63 -4.31 11.29
C GLY A 61 2.40 -4.09 9.80
N PHE A 62 3.48 -3.97 9.03
CA PHE A 62 3.42 -3.84 7.57
C PHE A 62 2.87 -5.10 6.91
N ALA A 63 3.32 -6.29 7.35
CA ALA A 63 2.82 -7.56 6.82
C ALA A 63 1.30 -7.70 7.01
N ILE A 64 0.78 -7.35 8.19
CA ILE A 64 -0.66 -7.37 8.48
C ILE A 64 -1.42 -6.38 7.57
N GLY A 65 -0.87 -5.18 7.37
CA GLY A 65 -1.45 -4.17 6.48
C GLY A 65 -1.56 -4.65 5.02
N VAL A 66 -0.53 -5.30 4.50
CA VAL A 66 -0.52 -5.87 3.14
C VAL A 66 -1.55 -6.98 3.00
N VAL A 67 -1.65 -7.89 3.98
CA VAL A 67 -2.66 -8.96 3.97
C VAL A 67 -4.07 -8.37 3.98
N ALA A 68 -4.33 -7.34 4.79
CA ALA A 68 -5.63 -6.66 4.79
C ALA A 68 -5.97 -5.99 3.43
N GLY A 69 -4.96 -5.48 2.72
CA GLY A 69 -5.15 -4.88 1.40
C GLY A 69 -5.47 -5.91 0.32
N ALA A 70 -4.82 -7.08 0.40
CA ALA A 70 -5.16 -8.21 -0.46
C ALA A 70 -6.63 -8.62 -0.26
N VAL A 71 -7.09 -8.70 0.99
CA VAL A 71 -8.48 -9.01 1.32
C VAL A 71 -9.47 -8.00 0.72
N ILE A 72 -9.18 -6.70 0.73
CA ILE A 72 -10.06 -5.68 0.09
C ILE A 72 -10.16 -5.92 -1.42
N THR A 73 -9.05 -6.26 -2.06
CA THR A 73 -9.04 -6.55 -3.51
C THR A 73 -9.95 -7.74 -3.84
N PHE A 74 -9.91 -8.80 -3.03
CA PHE A 74 -10.80 -9.95 -3.19
C PHE A 74 -12.27 -9.59 -2.93
N GLN A 75 -12.56 -8.79 -1.90
CA GLN A 75 -13.93 -8.35 -1.60
C GLN A 75 -14.52 -7.46 -2.69
N MET A 76 -13.69 -6.62 -3.33
CA MET A 76 -14.11 -5.79 -4.45
C MET A 76 -14.48 -6.64 -5.68
N GLY A 77 -13.79 -7.76 -5.89
CA GLY A 77 -14.10 -8.72 -6.98
C GLY A 77 -15.35 -9.55 -6.73
N LEU A 78 -15.55 -10.06 -5.52
CA LEU A 78 -16.63 -11.01 -5.20
C LEU A 78 -17.97 -10.33 -4.88
N ASN A 79 -17.95 -9.22 -4.11
CA ASN A 79 -19.18 -8.55 -3.65
C ASN A 79 -19.58 -7.34 -4.52
N TRP A 80 -18.63 -6.74 -5.23
CA TRP A 80 -18.82 -5.48 -5.97
C TRP A 80 -18.43 -5.59 -7.47
N GLY A 81 -18.55 -6.79 -8.06
CA GLY A 81 -18.13 -7.04 -9.46
C GLY A 81 -18.80 -6.11 -10.50
N VAL A 82 -20.08 -5.79 -10.34
CA VAL A 82 -20.80 -4.84 -11.23
C VAL A 82 -20.26 -3.42 -11.11
N TYR A 83 -19.84 -3.01 -9.90
CA TYR A 83 -19.19 -1.72 -9.67
C TYR A 83 -17.80 -1.69 -10.32
N GLY A 84 -17.02 -2.77 -10.21
CA GLY A 84 -15.72 -2.91 -10.87
C GLY A 84 -15.80 -2.85 -12.40
N ALA A 85 -16.77 -3.54 -13.00
CA ALA A 85 -16.98 -3.54 -14.45
C ALA A 85 -17.33 -2.15 -15.00
N LYS A 86 -18.11 -1.35 -14.25
CA LYS A 86 -18.50 0.01 -14.64
C LYS A 86 -17.40 1.06 -14.39
N THR A 87 -16.53 0.85 -13.39
CA THR A 87 -15.47 1.82 -13.02
C THR A 87 -14.10 1.53 -13.65
N GLY A 88 -13.86 0.28 -14.08
CA GLY A 88 -12.62 -0.13 -14.77
C GLY A 88 -12.22 0.73 -15.97
N PRO A 89 -13.15 1.09 -16.89
CA PRO A 89 -12.85 1.95 -18.03
C PRO A 89 -12.42 3.38 -17.67
N ILE A 90 -12.75 3.87 -16.46
CA ILE A 90 -12.44 5.24 -16.00
C ILE A 90 -11.08 5.27 -15.29
N ILE A 91 -10.81 4.27 -14.45
CA ILE A 91 -9.58 4.20 -13.65
C ILE A 91 -8.39 3.69 -14.48
N GLY A 92 -8.62 2.78 -15.43
CA GLY A 92 -7.58 2.18 -16.28
C GLY A 92 -6.75 3.18 -17.09
N PRO A 93 -7.36 4.17 -17.80
CA PRO A 93 -6.63 5.18 -18.55
C PRO A 93 -5.78 6.12 -17.68
N ILE A 94 -6.22 6.40 -16.45
CA ILE A 94 -5.48 7.28 -15.51
C ILE A 94 -4.15 6.63 -15.11
N ILE A 95 -4.16 5.32 -14.89
CA ILE A 95 -2.96 4.54 -14.55
C ILE A 95 -2.06 4.33 -15.78
N LYS A 96 -2.64 4.04 -16.96
CA LYS A 96 -1.87 3.88 -18.22
C LYS A 96 -1.21 5.17 -18.74
N ARG A 97 -1.57 6.35 -18.22
CA ARG A 97 -0.94 7.62 -18.63
C ARG A 97 0.53 7.73 -18.18
N TRP A 98 0.92 7.03 -17.11
CA TRP A 98 2.32 7.00 -16.67
C TRP A 98 3.19 6.05 -17.51
N SER A 99 2.64 4.95 -18.04
CA SER A 99 3.40 4.06 -18.94
C SER A 99 3.59 4.65 -20.34
N THR A 100 2.62 5.42 -20.83
CA THR A 100 2.70 6.08 -22.16
C THR A 100 3.65 7.27 -22.22
N ARG A 101 3.98 7.91 -21.08
CA ARG A 101 5.06 8.92 -21.04
C ARG A 101 6.45 8.28 -21.07
N SER A 102 6.61 7.06 -20.56
CA SER A 102 7.87 6.33 -20.60
C SER A 102 8.21 5.82 -22.01
N CYS A 103 7.23 5.39 -22.83
CA CYS A 103 7.48 5.02 -24.24
C CYS A 103 7.82 6.26 -25.11
N ARG A 104 7.47 7.49 -24.70
CA ARG A 104 7.78 8.73 -25.44
C ARG A 104 9.20 9.27 -25.22
N ARG A 105 9.94 8.72 -24.26
CA ARG A 105 11.37 9.03 -24.00
C ARG A 105 12.32 7.87 -24.34
N ALA A 106 11.80 6.75 -24.82
CA ALA A 106 12.63 5.62 -25.23
C ALA A 106 13.14 5.82 -26.68
N PRO A 107 14.45 5.64 -26.95
CA PRO A 107 14.98 5.61 -28.31
C PRO A 107 14.37 4.42 -29.08
N ALA A 108 14.17 4.61 -30.39
CA ALA A 108 13.31 3.83 -31.29
C ALA A 108 13.78 2.38 -31.61
N THR A 109 14.44 1.69 -30.70
CA THR A 109 15.09 0.39 -30.97
C THR A 109 14.53 -0.81 -30.18
N THR A 110 13.47 -0.62 -29.39
CA THR A 110 12.87 -1.74 -28.63
C THR A 110 11.41 -1.91 -29.00
N SER A 111 11.10 -3.01 -29.71
CA SER A 111 9.77 -3.44 -30.17
C SER A 111 8.85 -3.94 -29.02
N LEU A 112 8.91 -3.26 -27.87
CA LEU A 112 8.00 -3.46 -26.74
C LEU A 112 7.11 -2.22 -26.50
N CYS A 113 6.90 -1.46 -27.56
CA CYS A 113 5.58 -0.97 -27.95
C CYS A 113 5.27 -1.77 -29.26
#